data_AF-A0A2M7XBN6-F1
#
_entry.id   AF-A0A2M7XBN6-F1
#
_cell.length_a   1.000
_cell.length_b   1.000
_cell.length_c   1.000
_cell.angle_alpha   90.00
_cell.angle_beta   90.00
_cell.angle_gamma   90.00
#
_symmetry.space_group_name_H-M   'P 1'
#
loop_
_entity.id
_entity.type
_entity.pdbx_description
1 polymer ?
#
loop_
_entity_poly.entity_id
_entity_poly.type
_entity_poly.pdbx_seq_one_letter_code
_entity_poly.pdbx_strand_id
1 'polypeptide(L)'
;MDHLNWLHQVKRDTPGFLEHMKGSVTPGFYHYSLTGDLFDETEHWGLGNTVFAIKNYYSLGVLDTLKEQERQAMSLFIKSFQRKDGSIIDPVVKREAWVREKLSAIRHKNFRNFFHQQTSRAETRQSISALHLLNERPDLYPKFPNTPEAVVRYLETLRWNHPWGASSHFSHLLFFLAHSEHPQKEQLIDVAIHWINQLQHRENGAWYKGTPPVVQQINGAMKVFTGLRAANRLSFNHAEKLIDLALNAKDNRQACDNFNVIYVLKCAREATQGHYRNDEIQAFALDRLSIYRNYYWPEHGGFSFLPGKANHYYYKSIITKGLPEPDIHGTTLFLWGIAVIAQILEINDQFGFKEFAA
;
A
#
# COMPACT_ATOMS: atom_id res chain seq x y z
N MET A 1 4.52 13.89 -26.21
CA MET A 1 5.19 14.45 -25.01
C MET A 1 4.30 15.40 -24.22
N ASP A 2 3.40 16.18 -24.84
CA ASP A 2 2.47 17.08 -24.11
C ASP A 2 1.59 16.43 -23.04
N HIS A 3 1.26 15.14 -23.19
CA HIS A 3 0.44 14.40 -22.23
C HIS A 3 1.10 14.17 -20.86
N LEU A 4 2.42 14.41 -20.72
CA LEU A 4 3.16 14.21 -19.47
C LEU A 4 3.48 15.52 -18.74
N ASN A 5 3.24 16.69 -19.36
CA ASN A 5 3.61 17.98 -18.78
C ASN A 5 2.93 18.26 -17.43
N TRP A 6 1.72 17.70 -17.20
CA TRP A 6 1.02 17.83 -15.92
C TRP A 6 1.75 17.13 -14.76
N LEU A 7 2.67 16.20 -15.03
CA LEU A 7 3.49 15.58 -13.98
C LEU A 7 4.48 16.58 -13.35
N HIS A 8 4.95 17.57 -14.11
CA HIS A 8 5.71 18.69 -13.53
C HIS A 8 4.85 19.51 -12.58
N GLN A 9 3.56 19.69 -12.91
CA GLN A 9 2.60 20.35 -12.02
C GLN A 9 2.42 19.56 -10.72
N VAL A 10 2.18 18.25 -10.80
CA VAL A 10 2.10 17.37 -9.62
C VAL A 10 3.34 17.53 -8.74
N LYS A 11 4.53 17.45 -9.34
CA LYS A 11 5.79 17.56 -8.60
C LYS A 11 5.93 18.87 -7.85
N ARG A 12 5.49 19.97 -8.46
CA ARG A 12 5.58 21.33 -7.93
C ARG A 12 4.53 21.61 -6.86
N ASP A 13 3.30 21.16 -7.05
CA ASP A 13 2.16 21.62 -6.26
C ASP A 13 1.86 20.66 -5.08
N THR A 14 2.17 19.37 -5.17
CA THR A 14 1.91 18.42 -4.07
C THR A 14 2.68 18.70 -2.77
N PRO A 15 3.91 19.24 -2.76
CA PRO A 15 4.51 19.71 -1.51
C PRO A 15 3.63 20.74 -0.79
N GLY A 16 3.02 21.67 -1.53
CA GLY A 16 2.07 22.65 -1.00
C GLY A 16 0.83 21.97 -0.41
N PHE A 17 0.27 20.96 -1.08
CA PHE A 17 -0.80 20.14 -0.52
C PHE A 17 -0.40 19.55 0.85
N LEU A 18 0.78 18.92 0.95
CA LEU A 18 1.24 18.28 2.18
C LEU A 18 1.43 19.29 3.32
N GLU A 19 1.88 20.51 3.03
CA GLU A 19 1.93 21.59 4.04
C GLU A 19 0.54 21.95 4.57
N HIS A 20 -0.49 22.01 3.73
CA HIS A 20 -1.87 22.24 4.18
C HIS A 20 -2.44 21.07 5.00
N MET A 21 -1.94 19.86 4.76
CA MET A 21 -2.35 18.68 5.51
C MET A 21 -1.67 18.58 6.88
N LYS A 22 -0.62 19.36 7.17
CA LYS A 22 0.06 19.32 8.48
C LYS A 22 -0.86 19.81 9.58
N GLY A 23 -0.80 19.10 10.72
CA GLY A 23 -1.40 19.58 11.95
C GLY A 23 -0.70 20.84 12.48
N SER A 24 -1.48 21.68 13.15
CA SER A 24 -1.04 22.94 13.76
C SER A 24 -0.72 22.82 15.25
N VAL A 25 -1.19 21.75 15.91
CA VAL A 25 -1.09 21.56 17.37
C VAL A 25 -0.15 20.42 17.72
N THR A 26 -0.30 19.27 17.06
CA THR A 26 0.41 18.04 17.39
C THR A 26 1.55 17.80 16.39
N PRO A 27 2.83 17.92 16.79
CA PRO A 27 3.95 17.71 15.88
C PRO A 27 3.92 16.31 15.24
N GLY A 28 4.10 16.27 13.92
CA GLY A 28 4.09 15.03 13.14
C GLY A 28 2.69 14.52 12.76
N PHE A 29 1.62 15.17 13.23
CA PHE A 29 0.25 14.90 12.79
C PHE A 29 0.00 15.42 11.37
N TYR A 30 -0.80 14.66 10.61
CA TYR A 30 -1.38 15.10 9.35
C TYR A 30 -2.87 14.82 9.33
N HIS A 31 -3.64 15.68 8.69
CA HIS A 31 -5.04 15.44 8.35
C HIS A 31 -5.16 14.33 7.30
N TYR A 32 -6.30 13.67 7.24
CA TYR A 32 -6.59 12.67 6.21
C TYR A 32 -7.15 13.33 4.95
N SER A 33 -8.05 14.30 5.11
CA SER A 33 -8.68 15.12 4.06
C SER A 33 -8.59 16.61 4.42
N LEU A 34 -8.81 17.52 3.46
CA LEU A 34 -8.62 18.96 3.68
C LEU A 34 -9.56 19.52 4.75
N THR A 35 -10.83 19.13 4.72
CA THR A 35 -11.87 19.67 5.62
C THR A 35 -12.84 18.60 6.13
N GLY A 36 -12.74 17.37 5.62
CA GLY A 36 -13.67 16.30 5.85
C GLY A 36 -13.41 15.42 7.07
N ASP A 37 -12.31 15.59 7.78
CA ASP A 37 -11.93 14.73 8.91
C ASP A 37 -12.99 14.74 10.01
N LEU A 38 -13.24 13.57 10.61
CA LEU A 38 -14.21 13.41 11.71
C LEU A 38 -13.58 13.51 13.10
N PHE A 39 -12.26 13.45 13.16
CA PHE A 39 -11.46 13.53 14.36
C PHE A 39 -10.42 14.64 14.16
N ASP A 40 -10.02 15.32 15.22
CA ASP A 40 -9.06 16.42 15.16
C ASP A 40 -7.76 16.06 15.91
N GLU A 41 -6.81 17.00 15.93
CA GLU A 41 -5.48 16.81 16.53
C GLU A 41 -5.49 16.58 18.05
N THR A 42 -6.63 16.77 18.71
CA THR A 42 -6.77 16.56 20.16
C THR A 42 -7.00 15.08 20.51
N GLU A 43 -7.45 14.27 19.54
CA GLU A 43 -7.55 12.82 19.69
C GLU A 43 -6.23 12.13 19.33
N HIS A 44 -5.90 11.04 20.02
CA HIS A 44 -4.75 10.20 19.65
C HIS A 44 -5.10 9.32 18.44
N TRP A 45 -5.12 9.93 17.26
CA TRP A 45 -5.42 9.32 15.96
C TRP A 45 -4.52 9.91 14.87
N GLY A 46 -4.62 9.38 13.66
CA GLY A 46 -3.92 9.92 12.48
C GLY A 46 -2.63 9.17 12.14
N LEU A 47 -2.43 7.98 12.72
CA LEU A 47 -1.26 7.13 12.42
C LEU A 47 -1.11 6.89 10.91
N GLY A 48 -2.21 6.51 10.25
CA GLY A 48 -2.22 6.28 8.81
C GLY A 48 -1.89 7.54 8.02
N ASN A 49 -2.35 8.70 8.48
CA ASN A 49 -2.19 9.98 7.81
C ASN A 49 -0.70 10.36 7.74
N THR A 50 0.01 10.30 8.87
CA THR A 50 1.46 10.57 8.92
C THR A 50 2.25 9.55 8.10
N VAL A 51 1.87 8.27 8.13
CA VAL A 51 2.47 7.25 7.27
C VAL A 51 2.33 7.60 5.79
N PHE A 52 1.15 8.07 5.37
CA PHE A 52 0.90 8.52 4.00
C PHE A 52 1.68 9.78 3.65
N ALA A 53 1.77 10.75 4.57
CA ALA A 53 2.59 11.96 4.39
C ALA A 53 4.05 11.62 4.08
N ILE A 54 4.68 10.76 4.91
CA ILE A 54 6.07 10.31 4.70
C ILE A 54 6.22 9.67 3.32
N LYS A 55 5.28 8.81 2.93
CA LYS A 55 5.31 8.13 1.63
C LYS A 55 5.12 9.09 0.46
N ASN A 56 4.31 10.13 0.62
CA ASN A 56 4.17 11.20 -0.37
C ASN A 56 5.48 11.98 -0.53
N TYR A 57 6.07 12.46 0.56
CA TYR A 57 7.36 13.16 0.51
C TYR A 57 8.48 12.27 -0.08
N TYR A 58 8.51 10.99 0.26
CA TYR A 58 9.44 10.04 -0.32
C TYR A 58 9.22 9.90 -1.83
N SER A 59 7.97 9.69 -2.25
CA SER A 59 7.62 9.52 -3.67
C SER A 59 7.91 10.77 -4.50
N LEU A 60 7.83 11.94 -3.89
CA LEU A 60 8.24 13.21 -4.48
C LEU A 60 9.77 13.41 -4.47
N GLY A 61 10.55 12.56 -3.80
CA GLY A 61 11.99 12.71 -3.72
C GLY A 61 12.47 13.86 -2.84
N VAL A 62 11.60 14.36 -1.94
CA VAL A 62 11.86 15.55 -1.10
C VAL A 62 11.84 15.22 0.41
N LEU A 63 11.69 13.95 0.80
CA LEU A 63 11.75 13.55 2.21
C LEU A 63 13.07 13.97 2.90
N ASP A 64 14.19 13.83 2.19
CA ASP A 64 15.52 14.18 2.70
C ASP A 64 15.74 15.71 2.77
N THR A 65 14.91 16.50 2.07
CA THR A 65 14.99 17.96 2.11
C THR A 65 14.18 18.59 3.25
N LEU A 66 13.34 17.80 3.92
CA LEU A 66 12.62 18.26 5.11
C LEU A 66 13.58 18.59 6.24
N LYS A 67 13.16 19.48 7.14
CA LYS A 67 13.97 19.78 8.33
C LYS A 67 14.05 18.54 9.21
N GLU A 68 15.20 18.37 9.87
CA GLU A 68 15.42 17.23 10.76
C GLU A 68 14.36 17.15 11.87
N GLN A 69 13.94 18.31 12.42
CA GLN A 69 12.89 18.36 13.43
C GLN A 69 11.54 17.85 12.91
N GLU A 70 11.22 18.07 11.64
CA GLU A 70 9.97 17.57 11.03
C GLU A 70 10.01 16.05 10.86
N ARG A 71 11.13 15.51 10.38
CA ARG A 71 11.34 14.06 10.28
C ARG A 71 11.26 13.37 11.63
N GLN A 72 11.90 13.95 12.64
CA GLN A 72 11.84 13.46 14.02
C GLN A 72 10.43 13.52 14.59
N ALA A 73 9.70 14.62 14.36
CA ALA A 73 8.31 14.73 14.79
C ALA A 73 7.42 13.64 14.18
N MET A 74 7.55 13.36 12.87
CA MET A 74 6.83 12.28 12.20
C MET A 74 7.17 10.89 12.77
N SER A 75 8.46 10.63 13.04
CA SER A 75 8.91 9.37 13.65
C SER A 75 8.34 9.19 15.06
N LEU A 76 8.48 10.20 15.91
CA LEU A 76 7.95 10.19 17.29
C LEU A 76 6.44 10.05 17.33
N PHE A 77 5.74 10.71 16.41
CA PHE A 77 4.29 10.59 16.28
C PHE A 77 3.88 9.15 15.96
N ILE A 78 4.52 8.47 14.98
CA ILE A 78 4.26 7.06 14.68
C ILE A 78 4.57 6.16 15.89
N LYS A 79 5.73 6.36 16.54
CA LYS A 79 6.15 5.55 17.71
C LYS A 79 5.19 5.73 18.89
N SER A 80 4.49 6.86 19.01
CA SER A 80 3.48 7.06 20.05
C SER A 80 2.32 6.05 19.99
N PHE A 81 2.07 5.42 18.85
CA PHE A 81 1.05 4.38 18.67
C PHE A 81 1.55 2.96 18.96
N GLN A 82 2.84 2.81 19.31
CA GLN A 82 3.46 1.51 19.55
C GLN A 82 3.05 0.93 20.91
N ARG A 83 2.70 -0.36 20.89
CA ARG A 83 2.30 -1.13 22.07
C ARG A 83 3.43 -2.04 22.54
N LYS A 84 3.29 -2.54 23.77
CA LYS A 84 4.25 -3.46 24.40
C LYS A 84 4.47 -4.78 23.65
N ASP A 85 3.54 -5.18 22.78
CA ASP A 85 3.65 -6.38 21.95
C ASP A 85 4.32 -6.11 20.58
N GLY A 86 4.81 -4.88 20.35
CA GLY A 86 5.43 -4.42 19.11
C GLY A 86 4.44 -4.00 18.02
N SER A 87 3.13 -4.14 18.25
CA SER A 87 2.14 -3.65 17.30
C SER A 87 2.03 -2.12 17.34
N ILE A 88 1.83 -1.49 16.18
CA ILE A 88 1.58 -0.05 16.03
C ILE A 88 0.18 0.10 15.45
N ILE A 89 -0.74 0.68 16.22
CA ILE A 89 -2.18 0.64 15.93
C ILE A 89 -2.84 1.96 16.34
N ASP A 90 -3.64 2.52 15.44
CA ASP A 90 -4.49 3.67 15.75
C ASP A 90 -5.70 3.25 16.60
N PRO A 91 -5.84 3.77 17.84
CA PRO A 91 -6.93 3.37 18.72
C PRO A 91 -8.29 3.83 18.22
N VAL A 92 -8.37 4.97 17.51
CA VAL A 92 -9.62 5.50 16.95
C VAL A 92 -10.05 4.66 15.76
N VAL A 93 -9.15 4.38 14.82
CA VAL A 93 -9.44 3.49 13.68
C VAL A 93 -9.91 2.13 14.19
N LYS A 94 -9.25 1.56 15.20
CA LYS A 94 -9.67 0.30 15.80
C LYS A 94 -11.08 0.38 16.43
N ARG A 95 -11.38 1.46 17.16
CA ARG A 95 -12.69 1.68 17.80
C ARG A 95 -13.81 1.76 16.77
N GLU A 96 -13.64 2.56 15.73
CA GLU A 96 -14.66 2.79 14.70
C GLU A 96 -14.91 1.55 13.81
N ALA A 97 -13.87 0.75 13.55
CA ALA A 97 -14.03 -0.49 12.81
C ALA A 97 -14.91 -1.49 13.57
N TRP A 98 -14.82 -1.52 14.90
CA TRP A 98 -15.40 -2.54 15.76
C TRP A 98 -16.89 -2.80 15.53
N VAL A 99 -17.70 -1.73 15.43
CA VAL A 99 -19.16 -1.85 15.24
C VAL A 99 -19.47 -2.54 13.91
N ARG A 100 -18.82 -2.10 12.83
CA ARG A 100 -19.03 -2.64 11.48
C ARG A 100 -18.48 -4.05 11.32
N GLU A 101 -17.34 -4.35 11.95
CA GLU A 101 -16.75 -5.68 11.91
C GLU A 101 -17.60 -6.71 12.65
N LYS A 102 -18.24 -6.34 13.77
CA LYS A 102 -19.20 -7.21 14.47
C LYS A 102 -20.45 -7.48 13.65
N LEU A 103 -21.05 -6.44 13.06
CA LEU A 103 -22.20 -6.59 12.18
C LEU A 103 -21.87 -7.47 10.95
N SER A 104 -20.69 -7.25 10.35
CA SER A 104 -20.19 -8.06 9.23
C SER A 104 -19.89 -9.51 9.66
N ALA A 105 -19.31 -9.73 10.84
CA ALA A 105 -18.97 -11.06 11.34
C ALA A 105 -20.22 -11.91 11.57
N ILE A 106 -21.29 -11.31 12.11
CA ILE A 106 -22.60 -11.94 12.31
C ILE A 106 -23.24 -12.26 10.95
N ARG A 107 -23.28 -11.27 10.02
CA ARG A 107 -23.90 -11.42 8.71
C ARG A 107 -23.22 -12.48 7.83
N HIS A 108 -21.90 -12.60 7.91
CA HIS A 108 -21.10 -13.47 7.05
C HIS A 108 -20.53 -14.71 7.77
N LYS A 109 -20.93 -14.96 9.03
CA LYS A 109 -20.40 -16.03 9.90
C LYS A 109 -18.85 -16.06 9.92
N ASN A 110 -18.21 -14.89 9.88
CA ASN A 110 -16.76 -14.75 9.78
C ASN A 110 -16.17 -14.08 11.03
N PHE A 111 -15.81 -14.91 12.01
CA PHE A 111 -15.33 -14.46 13.32
C PHE A 111 -13.79 -14.31 13.41
N ARG A 112 -13.04 -14.52 12.32
CA ARG A 112 -11.56 -14.52 12.39
C ARG A 112 -10.92 -13.12 12.49
N ASN A 113 -11.61 -12.05 12.08
CA ASN A 113 -11.17 -10.68 12.37
C ASN A 113 -11.84 -10.08 13.62
N PHE A 114 -12.53 -10.89 14.42
CA PHE A 114 -13.23 -10.44 15.62
C PHE A 114 -12.30 -9.73 16.63
N PHE A 115 -11.00 -10.03 16.58
CA PHE A 115 -9.97 -9.41 17.43
C PHE A 115 -9.12 -8.33 16.73
N HIS A 116 -9.52 -7.83 15.55
CA HIS A 116 -8.80 -6.80 14.78
C HIS A 116 -7.34 -7.12 14.42
N GLN A 117 -6.94 -8.39 14.47
CA GLN A 117 -5.55 -8.80 14.22
C GLN A 117 -5.08 -8.48 12.80
N GLN A 118 -6.00 -8.44 11.82
CA GLN A 118 -5.62 -8.16 10.43
C GLN A 118 -5.30 -6.69 10.19
N THR A 119 -6.15 -5.80 10.69
CA THR A 119 -5.93 -4.34 10.64
C THR A 119 -4.68 -3.96 11.42
N SER A 120 -4.52 -4.50 12.63
CA SER A 120 -3.33 -4.28 13.45
C SER A 120 -2.03 -4.61 12.72
N ARG A 121 -1.96 -5.76 12.04
CA ARG A 121 -0.77 -6.14 11.27
C ARG A 121 -0.52 -5.22 10.08
N ALA A 122 -1.59 -4.80 9.40
CA ALA A 122 -1.49 -3.89 8.26
C ALA A 122 -0.96 -2.51 8.71
N GLU A 123 -1.51 -1.93 9.78
CA GLU A 123 -1.02 -0.68 10.36
C GLU A 123 0.41 -0.79 10.86
N THR A 124 0.74 -1.87 11.57
CA THR A 124 2.10 -2.11 12.07
C THR A 124 3.10 -2.15 10.92
N ARG A 125 2.80 -2.90 9.85
CA ARG A 125 3.68 -2.99 8.68
C ARG A 125 3.86 -1.64 7.99
N GLN A 126 2.76 -0.92 7.72
CA GLN A 126 2.81 0.38 7.06
C GLN A 126 3.60 1.41 7.88
N SER A 127 3.46 1.37 9.21
CA SER A 127 4.19 2.22 10.15
C SER A 127 5.68 1.93 10.14
N ILE A 128 6.06 0.65 10.21
CA ILE A 128 7.48 0.25 10.15
C ILE A 128 8.10 0.61 8.80
N SER A 129 7.38 0.38 7.69
CA SER A 129 7.81 0.81 6.35
C SER A 129 8.09 2.32 6.31
N ALA A 130 7.20 3.14 6.87
CA ALA A 130 7.40 4.59 6.92
C ALA A 130 8.57 5.00 7.84
N LEU A 131 8.75 4.35 8.98
CA LEU A 131 9.91 4.57 9.86
C LEU A 131 11.22 4.26 9.11
N HIS A 132 11.29 3.16 8.35
CA HIS A 132 12.47 2.84 7.55
C HIS A 132 12.78 3.91 6.49
N LEU A 133 11.76 4.54 5.88
CA LEU A 133 11.97 5.67 4.96
C LEU A 133 12.57 6.90 5.67
N LEU A 134 12.34 7.05 6.98
CA LEU A 134 12.94 8.08 7.82
C LEU A 134 14.31 7.66 8.39
N ASN A 135 14.86 6.51 7.99
CA ASN A 135 16.05 5.88 8.61
C ASN A 135 15.88 5.57 10.11
N GLU A 136 14.64 5.32 10.53
CA GLU A 136 14.24 5.04 11.89
C GLU A 136 13.80 3.58 12.05
N ARG A 137 13.76 3.08 13.29
CA ARG A 137 13.29 1.74 13.61
C ARG A 137 12.17 1.80 14.64
N PRO A 138 11.22 0.83 14.63
CA PRO A 138 10.30 0.65 15.74
C PRO A 138 11.06 0.26 17.02
N ASP A 139 10.52 0.56 18.20
CA ASP A 139 11.15 0.17 19.46
C ASP A 139 11.08 -1.35 19.68
N LEU A 140 10.00 -1.98 19.22
CA LEU A 140 9.72 -3.41 19.30
C LEU A 140 9.12 -3.93 17.99
N TYR A 141 9.65 -5.03 17.45
CA TYR A 141 9.03 -5.72 16.32
C TYR A 141 7.91 -6.67 16.80
N PRO A 142 6.80 -6.80 16.04
CA PRO A 142 5.73 -7.74 16.38
C PRO A 142 6.20 -9.18 16.24
N LYS A 143 5.55 -10.10 16.96
CA LYS A 143 5.81 -11.54 16.83
C LYS A 143 5.35 -12.07 15.46
N PHE A 144 6.14 -12.95 14.87
CA PHE A 144 5.85 -13.64 13.61
C PHE A 144 6.20 -15.14 13.70
N PRO A 145 5.63 -16.00 12.83
CA PRO A 145 6.04 -17.40 12.71
C PRO A 145 7.54 -17.51 12.41
N ASN A 146 8.27 -18.22 13.28
CA ASN A 146 9.73 -18.21 13.30
C ASN A 146 10.39 -19.59 13.09
N THR A 147 9.61 -20.61 12.69
CA THR A 147 10.14 -21.91 12.23
C THR A 147 9.51 -22.26 10.89
N PRO A 148 10.15 -23.11 10.06
CA PRO A 148 9.58 -23.56 8.78
C PRO A 148 8.17 -24.13 8.92
N GLU A 149 7.92 -24.97 9.94
CA GLU A 149 6.61 -25.59 10.19
C GLU A 149 5.58 -24.54 10.64
N ALA A 150 6.01 -23.56 11.44
CA ALA A 150 5.14 -22.46 11.86
C ALA A 150 4.75 -21.56 10.69
N VAL A 151 5.68 -21.29 9.77
CA VAL A 151 5.43 -20.56 8.51
C VAL A 151 4.41 -21.29 7.66
N VAL A 152 4.62 -22.58 7.38
CA VAL A 152 3.69 -23.40 6.58
C VAL A 152 2.31 -23.44 7.23
N ARG A 153 2.21 -23.79 8.52
CA ARG A 153 0.93 -23.81 9.25
C ARG A 153 0.22 -22.46 9.17
N TYR A 154 0.95 -21.36 9.34
CA TYR A 154 0.38 -20.03 9.25
C TYR A 154 -0.25 -19.77 7.87
N LEU A 155 0.48 -20.06 6.79
CA LEU A 155 0.01 -19.86 5.41
C LEU A 155 -1.20 -20.75 5.05
N GLU A 156 -1.24 -21.98 5.56
CA GLU A 156 -2.37 -22.91 5.40
C GLU A 156 -3.65 -22.39 6.07
N THR A 157 -3.52 -21.63 7.16
CA THR A 157 -4.69 -21.06 7.84
C THR A 157 -5.34 -19.91 7.06
N LEU A 158 -4.66 -19.33 6.08
CA LEU A 158 -5.16 -18.18 5.33
C LEU A 158 -6.27 -18.58 4.34
N ARG A 159 -7.25 -17.68 4.13
CA ARG A 159 -8.40 -17.93 3.25
C ARG A 159 -8.07 -17.61 1.80
N TRP A 160 -7.40 -18.53 1.13
CA TRP A 160 -6.98 -18.37 -0.27
C TRP A 160 -8.12 -18.31 -1.31
N ASN A 161 -9.37 -18.58 -0.91
CA ASN A 161 -10.55 -18.24 -1.70
C ASN A 161 -10.96 -16.75 -1.64
N HIS A 162 -10.26 -15.96 -0.82
CA HIS A 162 -10.32 -14.50 -0.74
C HIS A 162 -8.89 -13.97 -0.90
N PRO A 163 -8.31 -14.07 -2.10
CA PRO A 163 -6.86 -13.94 -2.32
C PRO A 163 -6.29 -12.59 -1.89
N TRP A 164 -7.05 -11.49 -1.95
CA TRP A 164 -6.58 -10.18 -1.43
C TRP A 164 -6.18 -10.23 0.04
N GLY A 165 -7.05 -10.80 0.90
CA GLY A 165 -6.79 -10.89 2.32
C GLY A 165 -5.64 -11.85 2.61
N ALA A 166 -5.67 -13.05 2.02
CA ALA A 166 -4.61 -14.05 2.22
C ALA A 166 -3.23 -13.54 1.76
N SER A 167 -3.16 -12.93 0.58
CA SER A 167 -1.91 -12.38 0.03
C SER A 167 -1.39 -11.19 0.83
N SER A 168 -2.27 -10.37 1.41
CA SER A 168 -1.85 -9.32 2.36
C SER A 168 -1.14 -9.91 3.57
N HIS A 169 -1.68 -11.00 4.13
CA HIS A 169 -1.08 -11.69 5.29
C HIS A 169 0.21 -12.44 4.97
N PHE A 170 0.35 -12.96 3.75
CA PHE A 170 1.61 -13.44 3.22
C PHE A 170 2.64 -12.30 3.10
N SER A 171 2.24 -11.15 2.55
CA SER A 171 3.10 -9.96 2.45
C SER A 171 3.57 -9.47 3.82
N HIS A 172 2.70 -9.46 4.82
CA HIS A 172 3.07 -9.11 6.19
C HIS A 172 4.13 -10.06 6.76
N LEU A 173 3.98 -11.37 6.53
CA LEU A 173 4.96 -12.36 6.97
C LEU A 173 6.35 -12.10 6.35
N LEU A 174 6.41 -11.95 5.02
CA LEU A 174 7.68 -11.69 4.33
C LEU A 174 8.31 -10.38 4.79
N PHE A 175 7.51 -9.33 4.95
CA PHE A 175 7.99 -8.04 5.46
C PHE A 175 8.62 -8.19 6.85
N PHE A 176 7.93 -8.83 7.80
CA PHE A 176 8.47 -8.97 9.15
C PHE A 176 9.70 -9.88 9.20
N LEU A 177 9.74 -10.95 8.41
CA LEU A 177 10.93 -11.79 8.30
C LEU A 177 12.12 -10.98 7.77
N ALA A 178 11.95 -10.27 6.65
CA ALA A 178 13.02 -9.53 5.99
C ALA A 178 13.64 -8.45 6.88
N HIS A 179 12.81 -7.76 7.67
CA HIS A 179 13.21 -6.67 8.56
C HIS A 179 13.49 -7.11 10.00
N SER A 180 13.45 -8.41 10.28
CA SER A 180 13.85 -8.95 11.57
C SER A 180 15.35 -9.25 11.63
N GLU A 181 15.85 -9.37 12.86
CA GLU A 181 17.18 -9.89 13.17
C GLU A 181 17.17 -11.44 13.33
N HIS A 182 16.16 -12.13 12.77
CA HIS A 182 16.05 -13.58 12.92
C HIS A 182 17.17 -14.30 12.15
N PRO A 183 17.94 -15.20 12.80
CA PRO A 183 19.15 -15.79 12.19
C PRO A 183 18.84 -16.66 10.96
N GLN A 184 17.64 -17.24 10.89
CA GLN A 184 17.18 -18.08 9.77
C GLN A 184 16.20 -17.36 8.83
N LYS A 185 16.15 -16.02 8.84
CA LYS A 185 15.13 -15.28 8.07
C LYS A 185 15.09 -15.64 6.58
N GLU A 186 16.25 -15.80 5.95
CA GLU A 186 16.34 -16.16 4.53
C GLU A 186 15.70 -17.53 4.24
N GLN A 187 16.01 -18.54 5.07
CA GLN A 187 15.39 -19.86 4.97
C GLN A 187 13.87 -19.79 5.15
N LEU A 188 13.37 -19.00 6.11
CA LEU A 188 11.94 -18.85 6.36
C LEU A 188 11.23 -18.13 5.21
N ILE A 189 11.88 -17.12 4.61
CA ILE A 189 11.41 -16.44 3.40
C ILE A 189 11.30 -17.44 2.24
N ASP A 190 12.34 -18.25 2.01
CA ASP A 190 12.35 -19.23 0.94
C ASP A 190 11.26 -20.30 1.12
N VAL A 191 11.02 -20.75 2.36
CA VAL A 191 9.91 -21.66 2.69
C VAL A 191 8.55 -21.03 2.35
N ALA A 192 8.35 -19.76 2.71
CA ALA A 192 7.11 -19.06 2.40
C ALA A 192 6.91 -18.86 0.89
N ILE A 193 7.96 -18.50 0.16
CA ILE A 193 7.93 -18.30 -1.31
C ILE A 193 7.67 -19.63 -2.02
N HIS A 194 8.35 -20.70 -1.61
CA HIS A 194 8.11 -22.03 -2.16
C HIS A 194 6.66 -22.47 -1.96
N TRP A 195 6.12 -22.27 -0.76
CA TRP A 195 4.73 -22.62 -0.43
C TRP A 195 3.73 -21.86 -1.29
N ILE A 196 3.88 -20.53 -1.42
CA ILE A 196 2.92 -19.72 -2.19
C ILE A 196 2.97 -20.06 -3.68
N ASN A 197 4.13 -20.39 -4.23
CA ASN A 197 4.28 -20.74 -5.64
C ASN A 197 3.58 -22.06 -6.00
N GLN A 198 3.33 -22.96 -5.04
CA GLN A 198 2.48 -24.14 -5.26
C GLN A 198 1.01 -23.78 -5.49
N LEU A 199 0.59 -22.57 -5.10
CA LEU A 199 -0.77 -22.08 -5.26
C LEU A 199 -0.99 -21.29 -6.56
N GLN A 200 0.08 -21.06 -7.32
CA GLN A 200 0.01 -20.24 -8.52
C GLN A 200 -0.68 -20.97 -9.67
N HIS A 201 -1.67 -20.33 -10.30
CA HIS A 201 -2.41 -20.92 -11.42
C HIS A 201 -1.65 -20.76 -12.73
N ARG A 202 -1.54 -21.87 -13.49
CA ARG A 202 -0.88 -21.88 -14.81
C ARG A 202 -1.63 -21.08 -15.86
N GLU A 203 -2.95 -20.93 -15.72
CA GLU A 203 -3.82 -20.31 -16.73
C GLU A 203 -3.73 -18.78 -16.73
N ASN A 204 -3.60 -18.16 -15.56
CA ASN A 204 -3.63 -16.69 -15.41
C ASN A 204 -2.50 -16.13 -14.51
N GLY A 205 -1.61 -16.99 -14.01
CA GLY A 205 -0.46 -16.60 -13.20
C GLY A 205 -0.78 -16.09 -11.79
N ALA A 206 -2.05 -16.04 -11.37
CA ALA A 206 -2.44 -15.51 -10.06
C ALA A 206 -2.46 -16.59 -8.97
N TRP A 207 -2.45 -16.16 -7.69
CA TRP A 207 -2.43 -17.06 -6.52
C TRP A 207 -3.79 -17.08 -5.81
N TYR A 208 -4.50 -18.21 -5.87
CA TYR A 208 -5.78 -18.37 -5.19
C TYR A 208 -6.25 -19.83 -5.11
N LYS A 209 -7.29 -20.07 -4.30
CA LYS A 209 -8.14 -21.28 -4.35
C LYS A 209 -9.56 -20.91 -4.83
N GLY A 210 -10.25 -21.84 -5.47
CA GLY A 210 -11.62 -21.62 -5.96
C GLY A 210 -11.67 -20.69 -7.17
N THR A 211 -12.71 -19.86 -7.28
CA THR A 211 -12.98 -19.01 -8.45
C THR A 211 -13.21 -17.54 -8.06
N PRO A 212 -12.20 -16.84 -7.52
CA PRO A 212 -12.34 -15.44 -7.15
C PRO A 212 -12.51 -14.55 -8.40
N PRO A 213 -13.20 -13.41 -8.32
CA PRO A 213 -13.29 -12.44 -9.42
C PRO A 213 -11.91 -11.94 -9.85
N VAL A 214 -11.74 -11.58 -11.13
CA VAL A 214 -10.49 -11.07 -11.73
C VAL A 214 -9.85 -9.96 -10.90
N VAL A 215 -10.66 -9.00 -10.42
CA VAL A 215 -10.18 -7.91 -9.55
C VAL A 215 -9.50 -8.45 -8.29
N GLN A 216 -10.06 -9.46 -7.64
CA GLN A 216 -9.43 -10.05 -6.46
C GLN A 216 -8.16 -10.83 -6.80
N GLN A 217 -8.07 -11.42 -8.00
CA GLN A 217 -6.86 -12.08 -8.47
C GLN A 217 -5.72 -11.06 -8.62
N ILE A 218 -5.99 -9.92 -9.26
CA ILE A 218 -5.02 -8.82 -9.44
C ILE A 218 -4.64 -8.19 -8.10
N ASN A 219 -5.64 -7.87 -7.27
CA ASN A 219 -5.42 -7.29 -5.96
C ASN A 219 -4.65 -8.25 -5.03
N GLY A 220 -4.84 -9.56 -5.18
CA GLY A 220 -4.04 -10.60 -4.52
C GLY A 220 -2.61 -10.64 -5.04
N ALA A 221 -2.43 -10.67 -6.37
CA ALA A 221 -1.12 -10.67 -7.02
C ALA A 221 -0.26 -9.46 -6.62
N MET A 222 -0.86 -8.26 -6.59
CA MET A 222 -0.21 -7.04 -6.09
C MET A 222 0.36 -7.27 -4.68
N LYS A 223 -0.44 -7.86 -3.77
CA LYS A 223 -0.02 -8.11 -2.38
C LYS A 223 1.08 -9.17 -2.29
N VAL A 224 1.05 -10.21 -3.13
CA VAL A 224 2.16 -11.15 -3.23
C VAL A 224 3.43 -10.41 -3.63
N PHE A 225 3.38 -9.57 -4.65
CA PHE A 225 4.53 -8.78 -5.10
C PHE A 225 5.06 -7.82 -4.05
N THR A 226 4.20 -7.12 -3.30
CA THR A 226 4.69 -6.25 -2.21
C THR A 226 5.44 -7.05 -1.14
N GLY A 227 5.02 -8.29 -0.86
CA GLY A 227 5.75 -9.21 0.04
C GLY A 227 7.10 -9.63 -0.53
N LEU A 228 7.11 -10.08 -1.79
CA LEU A 228 8.33 -10.51 -2.46
C LEU A 228 9.37 -9.37 -2.53
N ARG A 229 8.93 -8.16 -2.88
CA ARG A 229 9.77 -6.96 -2.92
C ARG A 229 10.32 -6.56 -1.56
N ALA A 230 9.51 -6.64 -0.51
CA ALA A 230 9.98 -6.38 0.85
C ALA A 230 11.09 -7.36 1.29
N ALA A 231 11.11 -8.58 0.72
CA ALA A 231 12.17 -9.57 0.94
C ALA A 231 13.31 -9.50 -0.10
N ASN A 232 13.31 -8.48 -0.97
CA ASN A 232 14.22 -8.38 -2.11
C ASN A 232 14.27 -9.68 -2.95
N ARG A 233 13.09 -10.23 -3.25
CA ARG A 233 12.89 -11.42 -4.09
C ARG A 233 11.91 -11.10 -5.20
N LEU A 234 12.06 -11.77 -6.33
CA LEU A 234 11.09 -11.77 -7.42
C LEU A 234 11.02 -13.17 -8.04
N SER A 235 10.73 -14.17 -7.22
CA SER A 235 10.68 -15.58 -7.62
C SER A 235 9.25 -16.09 -7.71
N PHE A 236 8.77 -16.26 -8.95
CA PHE A 236 7.45 -16.79 -9.28
C PHE A 236 7.42 -17.32 -10.72
N ASN A 237 6.38 -18.04 -11.08
CA ASN A 237 6.21 -18.62 -12.42
C ASN A 237 5.18 -17.84 -13.25
N HIS A 238 4.96 -18.22 -14.51
CA HIS A 238 3.80 -17.77 -15.32
C HIS A 238 3.64 -16.25 -15.47
N ALA A 239 4.74 -15.49 -15.53
CA ALA A 239 4.71 -14.04 -15.64
C ALA A 239 3.91 -13.54 -16.87
N GLU A 240 4.05 -14.19 -18.03
CA GLU A 240 3.29 -13.87 -19.25
C GLU A 240 1.78 -13.97 -19.04
N LYS A 241 1.31 -14.99 -18.32
CA LYS A 241 -0.11 -15.18 -18.02
C LYS A 241 -0.66 -14.13 -17.07
N LEU A 242 0.18 -13.65 -16.17
CA LEU A 242 -0.17 -12.54 -15.28
C LEU A 242 -0.23 -11.20 -16.04
N ILE A 243 0.65 -11.00 -17.03
CA ILE A 243 0.58 -9.87 -17.97
C ILE A 243 -0.74 -9.93 -18.75
N ASP A 244 -1.08 -11.09 -19.32
CA ASP A 244 -2.34 -11.27 -20.04
C ASP A 244 -3.57 -10.99 -19.16
N LEU A 245 -3.57 -11.46 -17.92
CA LEU A 245 -4.65 -11.20 -16.96
C LEU A 245 -4.80 -9.70 -16.68
N ALA A 246 -3.69 -9.01 -16.44
CA ALA A 246 -3.69 -7.59 -16.05
C ALA A 246 -4.07 -6.67 -17.21
N LEU A 247 -3.57 -6.91 -18.43
CA LEU A 247 -3.95 -6.13 -19.61
C LEU A 247 -5.44 -6.29 -19.97
N ASN A 248 -6.03 -7.46 -19.69
CA ASN A 248 -7.45 -7.72 -19.94
C ASN A 248 -8.38 -7.21 -18.83
N ALA A 249 -7.84 -6.74 -17.70
CA ALA A 249 -8.63 -6.26 -16.58
C ALA A 249 -9.23 -4.88 -16.86
N LYS A 250 -10.52 -4.70 -16.55
CA LYS A 250 -11.26 -3.45 -16.82
C LYS A 250 -11.58 -2.63 -15.56
N ASP A 251 -10.83 -2.77 -14.47
CA ASP A 251 -11.20 -2.16 -13.20
C ASP A 251 -10.48 -0.83 -12.91
N ASN A 252 -11.23 0.27 -13.01
CA ASN A 252 -10.76 1.64 -12.77
C ASN A 252 -11.56 2.36 -11.67
N ARG A 253 -12.14 1.64 -10.71
CA ARG A 253 -13.15 2.20 -9.77
C ARG A 253 -12.61 3.21 -8.77
N GLN A 254 -11.42 2.97 -8.21
CA GLN A 254 -10.81 3.76 -7.13
C GLN A 254 -9.29 3.75 -7.23
N ALA A 255 -8.61 4.58 -6.43
CA ALA A 255 -7.16 4.68 -6.41
C ALA A 255 -6.44 3.32 -6.24
N CYS A 256 -6.90 2.47 -5.33
CA CYS A 256 -6.30 1.14 -5.11
C CYS A 256 -6.36 0.25 -6.36
N ASP A 257 -7.51 0.15 -7.03
CA ASP A 257 -7.67 -0.78 -8.16
C ASP A 257 -6.82 -0.31 -9.36
N ASN A 258 -6.79 1.01 -9.59
CA ASN A 258 -5.90 1.63 -10.58
C ASN A 258 -4.41 1.35 -10.31
N PHE A 259 -3.98 1.47 -9.04
CA PHE A 259 -2.61 1.17 -8.64
C PHE A 259 -2.26 -0.33 -8.76
N ASN A 260 -3.17 -1.22 -8.36
CA ASN A 260 -2.85 -2.64 -8.25
C ASN A 260 -2.52 -3.27 -9.60
N VAL A 261 -3.28 -2.94 -10.64
CA VAL A 261 -3.05 -3.49 -11.99
C VAL A 261 -1.70 -3.04 -12.55
N ILE A 262 -1.33 -1.76 -12.35
CA ILE A 262 -0.07 -1.25 -12.87
C ILE A 262 1.14 -1.82 -12.13
N TYR A 263 1.01 -2.06 -10.82
CA TYR A 263 2.06 -2.69 -10.02
C TYR A 263 2.30 -4.16 -10.41
N VAL A 264 1.22 -4.89 -10.68
CA VAL A 264 1.28 -6.27 -11.19
C VAL A 264 1.97 -6.31 -12.56
N LEU A 265 1.58 -5.42 -13.48
CA LEU A 265 2.23 -5.31 -14.79
C LEU A 265 3.72 -5.02 -14.67
N LYS A 266 4.12 -4.07 -13.80
CA LYS A 266 5.52 -3.75 -13.55
C LYS A 266 6.33 -4.99 -13.15
N CYS A 267 5.87 -5.71 -12.12
CA CYS A 267 6.59 -6.87 -11.59
C CYS A 267 6.63 -8.03 -12.59
N ALA A 268 5.55 -8.26 -13.35
CA ALA A 268 5.51 -9.28 -14.37
C ALA A 268 6.36 -8.94 -15.60
N ARG A 269 6.41 -7.66 -16.01
CA ARG A 269 7.32 -7.16 -17.05
C ARG A 269 8.78 -7.40 -16.66
N GLU A 270 9.17 -7.05 -15.42
CA GLU A 270 10.53 -7.28 -14.94
C GLU A 270 10.91 -8.77 -14.97
N ALA A 271 10.00 -9.66 -14.58
CA ALA A 271 10.24 -11.10 -14.62
C ALA A 271 10.38 -11.68 -16.04
N THR A 272 9.79 -11.03 -17.03
CA THR A 272 9.96 -11.37 -18.47
C THR A 272 11.09 -10.58 -19.13
N GLN A 273 11.84 -9.77 -18.37
CA GLN A 273 12.89 -8.88 -18.87
C GLN A 273 12.41 -7.92 -19.97
N GLY A 274 11.11 -7.60 -19.98
CA GLY A 274 10.49 -6.78 -21.02
C GLY A 274 10.35 -7.45 -22.38
N HIS A 275 10.50 -8.78 -22.49
CA HIS A 275 10.40 -9.48 -23.78
C HIS A 275 8.97 -9.86 -24.18
N TYR A 276 7.98 -9.74 -23.28
CA TYR A 276 6.59 -10.12 -23.54
C TYR A 276 5.63 -8.92 -23.49
N ARG A 277 4.99 -8.63 -24.63
CA ARG A 277 3.95 -7.59 -24.81
C ARG A 277 4.34 -6.19 -24.26
N ASN A 278 5.62 -5.85 -24.30
CA ASN A 278 6.13 -4.61 -23.69
C ASN A 278 5.45 -3.34 -24.21
N ASP A 279 5.22 -3.26 -25.52
CA ASP A 279 4.58 -2.09 -26.14
C ASP A 279 3.14 -1.91 -25.65
N GLU A 280 2.41 -3.00 -25.46
CA GLU A 280 1.05 -2.97 -24.90
C GLU A 280 1.06 -2.57 -23.42
N ILE A 281 2.07 -3.00 -22.66
CA ILE A 281 2.26 -2.57 -21.26
C ILE A 281 2.54 -1.06 -21.19
N GLN A 282 3.41 -0.54 -22.05
CA GLN A 282 3.72 0.89 -22.11
C GLN A 282 2.49 1.71 -22.53
N ALA A 283 1.75 1.26 -23.55
CA ALA A 283 0.50 1.89 -23.97
C ALA A 283 -0.54 1.89 -22.83
N PHE A 284 -0.70 0.77 -22.12
CA PHE A 284 -1.58 0.66 -20.96
C PHE A 284 -1.16 1.64 -19.86
N ALA A 285 0.14 1.75 -19.56
CA ALA A 285 0.66 2.66 -18.54
C ALA A 285 0.41 4.14 -18.88
N LEU A 286 0.56 4.54 -20.15
CA LEU A 286 0.22 5.89 -20.62
C LEU A 286 -1.28 6.20 -20.48
N ASP A 287 -2.13 5.24 -20.83
CA ASP A 287 -3.58 5.36 -20.64
C ASP A 287 -3.95 5.48 -19.14
N ARG A 288 -3.25 4.76 -18.26
CA ARG A 288 -3.42 4.91 -16.80
C ARG A 288 -3.08 6.31 -16.31
N LEU A 289 -2.01 6.94 -16.79
CA LEU A 289 -1.70 8.33 -16.42
C LEU A 289 -2.82 9.29 -16.80
N SER A 290 -3.46 9.08 -17.95
CA SER A 290 -4.60 9.89 -18.37
C SER A 290 -5.77 9.76 -17.40
N ILE A 291 -5.99 8.57 -16.83
CA ILE A 291 -7.02 8.36 -15.80
C ILE A 291 -6.62 8.91 -14.45
N TYR A 292 -5.35 8.81 -14.05
CA TYR A 292 -4.86 9.39 -12.79
C TYR A 292 -5.08 10.90 -12.75
N ARG A 293 -4.92 11.57 -13.89
CA ARG A 293 -5.17 13.00 -14.03
C ARG A 293 -6.60 13.40 -13.62
N ASN A 294 -7.59 12.52 -13.80
CA ASN A 294 -8.98 12.78 -13.40
C ASN A 294 -9.21 12.78 -11.89
N TYR A 295 -8.23 12.30 -11.10
CA TYR A 295 -8.26 12.32 -9.65
C TYR A 295 -7.43 13.46 -9.06
N TYR A 296 -6.63 14.15 -9.89
CA TYR A 296 -5.78 15.26 -9.46
C TYR A 296 -6.61 16.54 -9.34
N TRP A 297 -6.33 17.31 -8.29
CA TRP A 297 -6.95 18.60 -7.99
C TRP A 297 -5.89 19.70 -8.17
N PRO A 298 -5.76 20.32 -9.35
CA PRO A 298 -4.72 21.30 -9.64
C PRO A 298 -4.66 22.49 -8.67
N GLU A 299 -5.80 22.92 -8.16
CA GLU A 299 -5.96 24.02 -7.20
C GLU A 299 -5.46 23.68 -5.79
N HIS A 300 -5.40 22.39 -5.46
CA HIS A 300 -4.99 21.91 -4.15
C HIS A 300 -3.66 21.17 -4.15
N GLY A 301 -3.20 20.68 -5.30
CA GLY A 301 -1.96 19.91 -5.46
C GLY A 301 -2.05 18.44 -5.03
N GLY A 302 -3.24 17.94 -4.67
CA GLY A 302 -3.46 16.58 -4.18
C GLY A 302 -4.31 15.72 -5.11
N PHE A 303 -4.43 14.43 -4.81
CA PHE A 303 -5.37 13.52 -5.48
C PHE A 303 -6.46 13.06 -4.53
N SER A 304 -7.68 12.86 -5.03
CA SER A 304 -8.76 12.24 -4.28
C SER A 304 -8.76 10.72 -4.46
N PHE A 305 -9.10 9.95 -3.43
CA PHE A 305 -9.11 8.49 -3.50
C PHE A 305 -10.22 7.93 -4.40
N LEU A 306 -11.37 8.61 -4.42
CA LEU A 306 -12.49 8.33 -5.30
C LEU A 306 -12.59 9.42 -6.37
N PRO A 307 -13.25 9.15 -7.52
CA PRO A 307 -13.49 10.19 -8.52
C PRO A 307 -14.23 11.38 -7.89
N GLY A 308 -13.58 12.54 -7.89
CA GLY A 308 -14.14 13.81 -7.42
C GLY A 308 -14.41 13.91 -5.92
N LYS A 309 -13.90 13.00 -5.06
CA LYS A 309 -14.08 13.09 -3.60
C LYS A 309 -13.10 12.27 -2.77
N ALA A 310 -12.89 12.73 -1.53
CA ALA A 310 -12.05 12.08 -0.54
C ALA A 310 -12.57 10.68 -0.18
N ASN A 311 -11.66 9.80 0.25
CA ASN A 311 -12.04 8.51 0.80
C ASN A 311 -12.85 8.69 2.09
N HIS A 312 -13.92 7.92 2.23
CA HIS A 312 -14.75 7.90 3.44
C HIS A 312 -14.25 6.88 4.48
N TYR A 313 -13.51 5.84 4.03
CA TYR A 313 -13.21 4.67 4.85
C TYR A 313 -11.72 4.35 4.92
N TYR A 314 -11.18 4.19 6.13
CA TYR A 314 -9.86 3.60 6.34
C TYR A 314 -9.96 2.35 7.21
N TYR A 315 -9.54 1.20 6.68
CA TYR A 315 -9.75 -0.12 7.31
C TYR A 315 -11.18 -0.38 7.82
N LYS A 316 -12.18 0.05 7.03
CA LYS A 316 -13.64 0.01 7.31
C LYS A 316 -14.13 1.02 8.34
N SER A 317 -13.24 1.77 8.98
CA SER A 317 -13.57 2.87 9.88
C SER A 317 -13.97 4.08 9.07
N ILE A 318 -15.07 4.72 9.46
CA ILE A 318 -15.47 6.00 8.90
C ILE A 318 -14.60 7.06 9.56
N ILE A 319 -13.74 7.72 8.78
CA ILE A 319 -12.77 8.70 9.31
C ILE A 319 -12.93 10.08 8.69
N THR A 320 -13.67 10.19 7.59
CA THR A 320 -14.00 11.46 6.95
C THR A 320 -15.46 11.49 6.51
N LYS A 321 -15.96 12.68 6.18
CA LYS A 321 -17.25 12.92 5.53
C LYS A 321 -17.25 12.56 4.04
N GLY A 322 -16.08 12.30 3.43
CA GLY A 322 -15.96 12.00 2.00
C GLY A 322 -16.36 13.16 1.09
N LEU A 323 -15.90 14.36 1.44
CA LEU A 323 -16.20 15.62 0.74
C LEU A 323 -15.54 15.70 -0.65
N PRO A 324 -16.01 16.59 -1.55
CA PRO A 324 -15.42 16.77 -2.88
C PRO A 324 -14.07 17.51 -2.81
N GLU A 325 -13.06 16.81 -2.31
CA GLU A 325 -11.71 17.33 -2.07
C GLU A 325 -10.66 16.20 -2.20
N PRO A 326 -9.36 16.52 -2.38
CA PRO A 326 -8.30 15.53 -2.32
C PRO A 326 -8.09 15.00 -0.90
N ASP A 327 -7.42 13.85 -0.81
CA ASP A 327 -7.04 13.23 0.46
C ASP A 327 -5.64 12.63 0.40
N ILE A 328 -5.02 12.46 1.57
CA ILE A 328 -3.61 12.07 1.66
C ILE A 328 -3.37 10.62 1.20
N HIS A 329 -4.40 9.76 1.31
CA HIS A 329 -4.32 8.36 0.91
C HIS A 329 -4.43 8.18 -0.60
N GLY A 330 -5.39 8.87 -1.24
CA GLY A 330 -5.50 8.97 -2.69
C GLY A 330 -4.21 9.50 -3.29
N THR A 331 -3.69 10.60 -2.74
CA THR A 331 -2.39 11.19 -3.12
C THR A 331 -1.25 10.17 -3.06
N THR A 332 -1.18 9.37 -1.99
CA THR A 332 -0.14 8.33 -1.84
C THR A 332 -0.21 7.28 -2.94
N LEU A 333 -1.41 6.76 -3.23
CA LEU A 333 -1.56 5.69 -4.21
C LEU A 333 -1.28 6.17 -5.64
N PHE A 334 -1.71 7.39 -5.98
CA PHE A 334 -1.48 7.94 -7.31
C PHE A 334 -0.01 8.36 -7.50
N LEU A 335 0.64 8.96 -6.50
CA LEU A 335 2.09 9.24 -6.60
C LEU A 335 2.91 7.95 -6.71
N TRP A 336 2.56 6.91 -5.93
CA TRP A 336 3.23 5.62 -6.03
C TRP A 336 3.02 4.98 -7.41
N GLY A 337 1.80 5.04 -7.94
CA GLY A 337 1.51 4.57 -9.28
C GLY A 337 2.23 5.38 -10.38
N ILE A 338 2.37 6.71 -10.23
CA ILE A 338 3.16 7.54 -11.14
C ILE A 338 4.62 7.11 -11.13
N ALA A 339 5.20 6.86 -9.94
CA ALA A 339 6.58 6.36 -9.83
C ALA A 339 6.77 5.01 -10.55
N VAL A 340 5.80 4.10 -10.40
CA VAL A 340 5.80 2.80 -11.09
C VAL A 340 5.67 2.95 -12.61
N ILE A 341 4.77 3.81 -13.07
CA ILE A 341 4.59 4.10 -14.50
C ILE A 341 5.85 4.73 -15.09
N ALA A 342 6.48 5.66 -14.37
CA ALA A 342 7.70 6.31 -14.82
C ALA A 342 8.83 5.30 -15.06
N GLN A 343 8.89 4.22 -14.27
CA GLN A 343 9.84 3.11 -14.50
C GLN A 343 9.45 2.24 -15.70
N ILE A 344 8.16 1.93 -15.89
CA ILE A 344 7.68 1.16 -17.06
C ILE A 344 7.99 1.89 -18.38
N LEU A 345 7.81 3.22 -18.37
CA LEU A 345 8.03 4.09 -19.52
C LEU A 345 9.48 4.58 -19.64
N GLU A 346 10.35 4.23 -18.69
CA GLU A 346 11.76 4.63 -18.70
C GLU A 346 11.97 6.16 -18.71
N ILE A 347 11.08 6.89 -18.02
CA ILE A 347 11.09 8.36 -17.87
C ILE A 347 11.37 8.81 -16.42
N ASN A 348 11.83 7.90 -15.57
CA ASN A 348 12.03 8.18 -14.15
C ASN A 348 12.99 9.37 -13.91
N ASP A 349 14.08 9.44 -14.67
CA ASP A 349 15.11 10.49 -14.52
C ASP A 349 14.58 11.88 -14.90
N GLN A 350 13.53 11.96 -15.71
CA GLN A 350 12.92 13.23 -16.12
C GLN A 350 12.13 13.88 -14.98
N PHE A 351 11.47 13.08 -14.13
CA PHE A 351 10.52 13.59 -13.11
C PHE A 351 10.96 13.30 -11.67
N GLY A 352 11.91 12.38 -11.47
CA GLY A 352 12.50 12.05 -10.18
C GLY A 352 11.50 11.52 -9.15
N PHE A 353 10.41 10.86 -9.56
CA PHE A 353 9.51 10.19 -8.63
C PHE A 353 10.20 8.94 -8.05
N LYS A 354 9.94 8.61 -6.79
CA LYS A 354 10.54 7.42 -6.13
C LYS A 354 9.45 6.41 -5.77
N GLU A 355 9.74 5.13 -6.00
CA GLU A 355 8.90 4.04 -5.52
C GLU A 355 9.38 3.59 -4.15
N PHE A 356 8.48 3.51 -3.16
CA PHE A 356 8.81 2.93 -1.86
C PHE A 356 8.52 1.42 -1.82
N ALA A 357 9.28 0.70 -1.00
CA ALA A 357 8.93 -0.66 -0.61
C ALA A 357 7.75 -0.61 0.37
N ALA A 358 6.62 -1.19 -0.04
CA ALA A 358 5.36 -1.09 0.68
C ALA A 358 5.39 -1.76 2.03
#